data_AF-A0A661V613-F1
#
_entry.id   AF-A0A661V613-F1
#
_cell.length_a   1.000
_cell.length_b   1.000
_cell.length_c   1.000
_cell.angle_alpha   90.00
_cell.angle_beta   90.00
_cell.angle_gamma   90.00
#
_symmetry.space_group_name_H-M   'P 1'
#
loop_
_entity.id
_entity.type
_entity.pdbx_description
1 polymer ?
#
loop_
_entity_poly.entity_id
_entity_poly.type
_entity_poly.pdbx_seq_one_letter_code
_entity_poly.pdbx_strand_id
1 'polypeptide(L)'
;MRRYSGHKEPWGEFVDVKINAPELLKKQLERAKKGIVWISSVCDPYQSLEAKYKLTRRCLKELLMKQFPVNIQTKSKLVLRDLDLLLQFEEIEVGFTITTDDERIAK
;
A
#
# COMPACT_ATOMS: atom_id res chain seq x y z
N MET A 1 12.27 -9.06 -1.23
CA MET A 1 13.06 -9.33 -2.46
C MET A 1 14.14 -10.32 -2.07
N ARG A 2 14.18 -11.49 -2.72
CA ARG A 2 15.01 -12.64 -2.33
C ARG A 2 16.49 -12.31 -2.03
N ARG A 3 17.04 -11.30 -2.73
CA ARG A 3 18.39 -10.73 -2.51
C ARG A 3 18.64 -10.21 -1.08
N TYR A 4 17.61 -9.77 -0.37
CA TYR A 4 17.74 -9.08 0.94
C TYR A 4 17.15 -9.86 2.12
N SER A 5 16.25 -10.81 1.88
CA SER A 5 15.58 -11.58 2.94
C SER A 5 16.14 -12.99 3.17
N GLY A 6 17.03 -13.47 2.29
CA GLY A 6 17.70 -14.77 2.48
C GLY A 6 16.80 -16.00 2.24
N HIS A 7 15.63 -15.81 1.63
CA HIS A 7 14.71 -16.89 1.29
C HIS A 7 15.35 -17.93 0.37
N LYS A 8 15.21 -19.20 0.77
CA LYS A 8 15.64 -20.37 0.00
C LYS A 8 14.50 -20.93 -0.85
N GLU A 9 13.27 -20.61 -0.48
CA GLU A 9 12.02 -20.99 -1.14
C GLU A 9 11.95 -20.43 -2.57
N PRO A 10 11.19 -21.09 -3.48
CA PRO A 10 10.91 -20.59 -4.82
C PRO A 10 10.30 -19.18 -4.82
N TRP A 11 10.59 -18.42 -5.87
CA TRP A 11 9.98 -17.10 -6.04
C TRP A 11 8.47 -17.25 -6.24
N GLY A 12 7.68 -16.45 -5.53
CA GLY A 12 6.21 -16.51 -5.54
C GLY A 12 5.58 -17.29 -4.38
N GLU A 13 6.38 -18.06 -3.63
CA GLU A 13 5.88 -18.86 -2.50
C GLU A 13 6.02 -18.18 -1.13
N PHE A 14 6.58 -16.97 -1.09
CA PHE A 14 6.82 -16.24 0.15
C PHE A 14 6.39 -14.77 0.05
N VAL A 15 6.07 -14.17 1.20
CA VAL A 15 5.77 -12.74 1.34
C VAL A 15 6.54 -12.18 2.53
N ASP A 16 7.36 -11.16 2.26
CA ASP A 16 8.10 -10.40 3.26
C ASP A 16 7.19 -9.30 3.86
N VAL A 17 6.87 -9.37 5.14
CA VAL A 17 6.03 -8.35 5.82
C VAL A 17 6.89 -7.38 6.63
N LYS A 18 6.93 -6.11 6.22
CA LYS A 18 7.67 -5.04 6.91
C LYS A 18 6.87 -4.48 8.09
N ILE A 19 6.82 -5.23 9.20
CA ILE A 19 6.01 -4.90 10.38
C ILE A 19 6.28 -3.52 10.99
N ASN A 20 7.51 -3.01 10.84
CA ASN A 20 7.97 -1.73 11.37
C ASN A 20 7.76 -0.54 10.40
N ALA A 21 7.08 -0.75 9.27
CA ALA A 21 6.89 0.29 8.26
C ALA A 21 6.14 1.53 8.80
N PRO A 22 5.05 1.42 9.59
CA PRO A 22 4.36 2.59 10.13
C PRO A 22 5.25 3.44 11.06
N GLU A 23 6.05 2.81 11.91
CA GLU A 23 6.94 3.47 12.85
C GLU A 23 8.08 4.19 12.13
N LEU A 24 8.64 3.57 11.10
CA LEU A 24 9.65 4.20 10.25
C LEU A 24 9.07 5.37 9.46
N LEU A 25 7.87 5.20 8.89
CA LEU A 25 7.17 6.25 8.16
C LEU A 25 6.94 7.46 9.06
N LYS A 26 6.38 7.26 10.26
CA LYS A 26 6.17 8.33 11.25
C LYS A 26 7.42 9.17 11.48
N LYS A 27 8.57 8.51 11.72
CA LYS A 27 9.86 9.20 11.91
C LYS A 27 10.31 9.95 10.66
N GLN A 28 10.07 9.41 9.47
CA GLN A 28 10.44 10.06 8.22
C GLN A 28 9.59 11.31 7.94
N LEU A 29 8.30 11.26 8.28
CA LEU A 29 7.37 12.38 8.09
C LEU A 29 7.69 13.62 8.94
N GLU A 30 8.54 13.50 9.98
CA GLU A 30 9.00 14.67 10.74
C GLU A 30 9.93 15.59 9.95
N ARG A 31 10.65 15.05 8.96
CA ARG A 31 11.63 15.79 8.16
C ARG A 31 11.32 15.82 6.67
N ALA A 32 10.29 15.09 6.23
CA ALA A 32 9.91 15.02 4.83
C ALA A 32 9.23 16.32 4.40
N LYS A 33 9.60 16.83 3.21
CA LYS A 33 8.80 17.86 2.53
C LYS A 33 7.50 17.23 2.05
N LYS A 34 6.38 17.96 2.15
CA LYS A 34 5.09 17.50 1.63
C LYS A 34 5.20 17.28 0.11
N GLY A 35 4.74 16.10 -0.31
CA GLY A 35 4.66 15.66 -1.69
C GLY A 35 3.72 14.46 -1.76
N ILE A 36 3.37 14.03 -2.97
CA ILE A 36 2.44 12.91 -3.18
C ILE A 36 3.11 11.61 -2.76
N VAL A 37 2.51 10.92 -1.80
CA VAL A 37 2.95 9.60 -1.37
C VAL A 37 2.25 8.55 -2.21
N TRP A 38 3.02 7.88 -3.06
CA TRP A 38 2.52 6.78 -3.87
C TRP A 38 2.63 5.44 -3.14
N ILE A 39 1.48 4.79 -2.94
CA ILE A 39 1.36 3.46 -2.35
C ILE A 39 1.05 2.47 -3.48
N SER A 40 1.74 1.32 -3.49
CA SER A 40 1.76 0.29 -4.55
C SER A 40 2.92 0.36 -5.55
N SER A 41 4.06 0.96 -5.18
CA SER A 41 5.22 1.06 -6.08
C SER A 41 5.89 -0.27 -6.45
N VAL A 42 5.75 -1.32 -5.61
CA VAL A 42 6.37 -2.64 -5.84
C VAL A 42 5.36 -3.78 -5.75
N CYS A 43 4.53 -3.77 -4.71
CA CYS A 43 3.50 -4.78 -4.48
C CYS A 43 2.18 -4.09 -4.14
N ASP A 44 1.07 -4.77 -4.42
CA ASP A 44 -0.26 -4.29 -4.04
C ASP A 44 -0.34 -4.12 -2.50
N PRO A 45 -0.78 -2.96 -2.00
CA PRO A 45 -0.82 -2.67 -0.56
C PRO A 45 -1.96 -3.39 0.17
N TYR A 46 -2.90 -3.98 -0.56
CA TYR A 46 -4.10 -4.65 -0.05
C TYR A 46 -4.12 -6.15 -0.40
N GLN A 47 -2.96 -6.80 -0.40
CA GLN A 47 -2.83 -8.26 -0.40
C GLN A 47 -3.60 -8.90 0.77
N SER A 48 -3.97 -10.17 0.68
CA SER A 48 -4.78 -10.86 1.71
C SER A 48 -4.20 -10.75 3.14
N LEU A 49 -2.88 -10.73 3.27
CA LEU A 49 -2.20 -10.56 4.56
C LEU A 49 -2.46 -9.19 5.21
N GLU A 50 -2.74 -8.15 4.42
CA GLU A 50 -3.07 -6.81 4.93
C GLU A 50 -4.36 -6.83 5.79
N ALA A 51 -5.27 -7.78 5.58
CA ALA A 51 -6.44 -7.96 6.44
C ALA A 51 -6.05 -8.23 7.90
N LYS A 52 -4.94 -8.95 8.09
CA LYS A 52 -4.36 -9.28 9.40
C LYS A 52 -3.42 -8.19 9.91
N TYR A 53 -2.45 -7.78 9.10
CA TYR A 53 -1.37 -6.89 9.58
C TYR A 53 -1.77 -5.41 9.62
N LYS A 54 -2.71 -4.98 8.79
CA LYS A 54 -3.22 -3.60 8.75
C LYS A 54 -2.12 -2.54 8.60
N LEU A 55 -1.01 -2.85 7.92
CA LEU A 55 0.13 -1.96 7.81
C LEU A 55 -0.20 -0.76 6.93
N THR A 56 -0.86 -0.98 5.80
CA THR A 56 -1.32 0.10 4.91
C THR A 56 -2.24 1.03 5.68
N ARG A 57 -3.23 0.49 6.41
CA ARG A 57 -4.13 1.30 7.25
C ARG A 57 -3.37 2.13 8.28
N ARG A 58 -2.39 1.54 8.96
CA ARG A 58 -1.58 2.24 9.97
C ARG A 58 -0.73 3.34 9.32
N CYS A 59 -0.12 3.07 8.17
CA CYS A 59 0.60 4.09 7.39
C CYS A 59 -0.33 5.24 6.96
N LEU A 60 -1.56 4.93 6.50
CA LEU A 60 -2.56 5.95 6.15
C LEU A 60 -2.90 6.84 7.34
N LYS A 61 -3.01 6.31 8.56
CA LYS A 61 -3.22 7.14 9.77
C LYS A 61 -2.07 8.13 9.99
N GLU A 62 -0.82 7.68 9.83
CA GLU A 62 0.35 8.57 9.99
C GLU A 62 0.41 9.66 8.91
N LEU A 63 0.05 9.33 7.66
CA LEU A 63 -0.04 10.28 6.56
C LEU A 63 -1.18 11.29 6.74
N LEU A 64 -2.34 10.81 7.20
CA LEU A 64 -3.52 11.61 7.45
C LEU A 64 -3.26 12.67 8.53
N MET A 65 -2.58 12.30 9.63
CA MET A 65 -2.25 13.22 10.72
C MET A 65 -1.46 14.46 10.24
N LYS A 66 -0.70 14.35 9.15
CA LYS A 66 0.06 15.45 8.56
C LYS A 66 -0.53 15.95 7.24
N GLN A 67 -1.68 15.43 6.80
CA GLN A 67 -2.31 15.71 5.50
C GLN A 67 -1.28 15.67 4.36
N PHE A 68 -0.62 14.53 4.19
CA PHE A 68 0.17 14.25 2.99
C PHE A 68 -0.78 13.78 1.88
N PRO A 69 -0.70 14.33 0.65
CA PRO A 69 -1.44 13.81 -0.47
C PRO A 69 -1.06 12.36 -0.74
N VAL A 70 -2.04 11.50 -1.03
CA VAL A 70 -1.82 10.06 -1.24
C VAL A 70 -2.39 9.61 -2.58
N ASN A 71 -1.60 8.84 -3.31
CA ASN A 71 -2.08 8.06 -4.45
C ASN A 71 -1.94 6.57 -4.13
N ILE A 72 -3.03 5.82 -4.22
CA ILE A 72 -3.08 4.37 -3.97
C ILE A 72 -3.47 3.68 -5.27
N GLN A 73 -2.73 2.63 -5.66
CA GLN A 73 -3.19 1.72 -6.70
C GLN A 73 -3.45 0.33 -6.13
N THR A 74 -4.57 -0.30 -6.49
CA THR A 74 -4.87 -1.67 -6.02
C THR A 74 -5.80 -2.43 -6.97
N LYS A 75 -5.78 -3.77 -6.88
CA LYS A 75 -6.76 -4.68 -7.48
C LYS A 75 -7.79 -5.21 -6.47
N SER A 76 -7.61 -4.90 -5.19
CA SER A 76 -8.31 -5.56 -4.09
C SER A 76 -9.43 -4.69 -3.53
N LYS A 77 -10.62 -5.29 -3.34
CA LYS A 77 -11.74 -4.64 -2.62
C LYS A 77 -11.43 -4.33 -1.15
N LEU A 78 -10.34 -4.86 -0.60
CA LEU A 78 -9.97 -4.66 0.81
C LEU A 78 -9.71 -3.18 1.14
N VAL A 79 -9.40 -2.34 0.14
CA VAL A 79 -9.31 -0.88 0.33
C VAL A 79 -10.59 -0.26 0.89
N LEU A 80 -11.75 -0.86 0.63
CA LEU A 80 -13.04 -0.38 1.16
C LEU A 80 -13.10 -0.40 2.70
N ARG A 81 -12.29 -1.26 3.36
CA ARG A 81 -12.14 -1.27 4.83
C ARG A 81 -11.66 0.07 5.36
N ASP A 82 -10.88 0.80 4.56
CA ASP A 82 -10.17 2.00 4.99
C ASP A 82 -10.87 3.30 4.55
N LEU A 83 -12.09 3.22 4.01
CA LEU A 83 -12.90 4.38 3.61
C LEU A 83 -13.05 5.42 4.72
N ASP A 84 -13.16 4.99 5.97
CA ASP A 84 -13.26 5.90 7.12
C ASP A 84 -12.05 6.83 7.23
N LEU A 85 -10.86 6.37 6.82
CA LEU A 85 -9.65 7.19 6.77
C LEU A 85 -9.54 7.95 5.45
N LEU A 86 -9.83 7.29 4.33
CA LEU A 86 -9.67 7.88 3.00
C LEU A 86 -10.51 9.15 2.84
N LEU A 87 -11.73 9.16 3.37
CA LEU A 87 -12.64 10.31 3.32
C LEU A 87 -12.18 11.53 4.16
N GLN A 88 -11.14 11.38 5.00
CA GLN A 88 -10.61 12.47 5.83
C GLN A 88 -9.40 13.19 5.21
N PHE A 89 -8.85 12.69 4.10
CA PHE A 89 -7.75 13.34 3.41
C PHE A 89 -8.24 14.54 2.60
N GLU A 90 -7.47 15.62 2.59
CA GLU A 90 -7.71 16.77 1.71
C GLU A 90 -7.46 16.41 0.24
N GLU A 91 -6.40 15.63 -0.02
CA GLU A 91 -6.01 15.19 -1.36
C GLU A 91 -5.71 13.69 -1.35
N ILE A 92 -6.58 12.90 -1.98
CA ILE A 92 -6.38 11.46 -2.11
C ILE A 92 -6.94 10.92 -3.42
N GLU A 93 -6.20 9.98 -4.02
CA GLU A 93 -6.62 9.25 -5.20
C GLU A 93 -6.49 7.75 -4.95
N VAL A 94 -7.52 6.99 -5.33
CA VAL A 94 -7.50 5.53 -5.31
C VAL A 94 -7.78 5.02 -6.72
N GLY A 95 -6.72 4.56 -7.39
CA GLY A 95 -6.78 3.88 -8.67
C GLY A 95 -7.07 2.39 -8.50
N PHE A 96 -8.01 1.87 -9.29
CA PHE A 96 -8.27 0.44 -9.38
C PHE A 96 -7.75 -0.13 -10.69
N THR A 97 -6.99 -1.21 -10.59
CA THR A 97 -6.62 -1.97 -11.78
C THR A 97 -7.70 -3.01 -12.09
N ILE A 98 -8.28 -2.91 -13.27
CA ILE A 98 -9.24 -3.87 -13.82
C ILE A 98 -8.45 -4.79 -14.75
N THR A 99 -8.41 -6.08 -14.44
CA THR A 99 -7.75 -7.10 -15.27
C THR A 99 -8.79 -7.94 -15.99
N THR A 100 -8.46 -8.39 -17.20
CA THR A 100 -9.24 -9.34 -17.98
C THR A 100 -8.38 -10.55 -18.29
N ASP A 101 -8.97 -11.74 -18.24
CA ASP A 101 -8.40 -13.00 -18.72
C ASP A 101 -8.84 -13.31 -20.17
N ASP A 102 -9.78 -12.55 -20.73
CA ASP A 102 -10.16 -12.62 -22.14
C ASP A 102 -9.05 -12.05 -23.05
N GLU A 103 -8.35 -12.93 -23.77
CA GLU A 103 -7.30 -12.58 -24.72
C GLU A 103 -7.78 -11.64 -25.84
N ARG A 104 -9.07 -11.61 -26.15
CA ARG A 104 -9.61 -10.70 -27.19
C ARG A 104 -9.62 -9.25 -26.71
N ILE A 105 -9.73 -9.05 -25.40
CA ILE A 105 -9.73 -7.75 -24.73
C ILE A 105 -8.30 -7.38 -24.31
N ALA A 106 -7.50 -8.35 -23.88
CA ALA A 106 -6.09 -8.19 -23.50
C ALA A 106 -5.17 -7.98 -24.72
N LYS A 107 -5.31 -6.84 -25.42
CA LYS A 107 -4.38 -6.39 -26.46
C LYS A 107 -3.33 -5.42 -25.93
#